data_AF-A0A955U2G8-F1
#
_entry.id   AF-A0A955U2G8-F1
#
_cell.length_a   1.000
_cell.length_b   1.000
_cell.length_c   1.000
_cell.angle_alpha   90.00
_cell.angle_beta   90.00
_cell.angle_gamma   90.00
#
_symmetry.space_group_name_H-M   'P 1'
#
loop_
_entity.id
_entity.type
_entity.pdbx_description
1 polymer ?
#
loop_
_entity_poly.entity_id
_entity_poly.type
_entity_poly.pdbx_seq_one_letter_code
_entity_poly.pdbx_strand_id
1 'polypeptide(L)'
;TMEGKAIHNVQNAMFAAAMAWAMGVKLDDIRHGLRTFDNSFFQAPGRMNVYDELGFKVILDYGHNPHAIEAMCNLVDRLSDGTGMRTKRVVLLTAPGDRRDEDILRIAARAACSFDLFICKEDDDARGRERGSVAKMMRDALVEAGVQPAAIHIVPDEVEALDLGLRSCRDGDLLLVFGDQLTRCWKQIIYYGREHDGAVQVIEQPAWRPAPPAPEPVPVQLPQGALVMDERGVRVARAPEPND
;
A
#
# COMPACT_ATOMS: atom_id res chain seq x y z
N THR A 1 -3.49 -10.96 10.17
CA THR A 1 -2.14 -11.45 9.80
C THR A 1 -2.17 -12.72 8.93
N MET A 2 -3.28 -13.01 8.21
CA MET A 2 -3.43 -14.24 7.41
C MET A 2 -3.09 -15.51 8.21
N GLU A 3 -3.71 -15.68 9.39
CA GLU A 3 -3.43 -16.82 10.30
C GLU A 3 -1.94 -16.96 10.68
N GLY A 4 -1.20 -15.84 10.72
CA GLY A 4 0.24 -15.83 11.01
C GLY A 4 1.15 -16.06 9.81
N LYS A 5 0.60 -16.28 8.60
CA LYS A 5 1.38 -16.44 7.37
C LYS A 5 2.04 -15.14 6.93
N ALA A 6 1.43 -13.99 7.20
CA ALA A 6 1.99 -12.66 6.93
C ALA A 6 2.90 -12.18 8.07
N ILE A 7 4.15 -12.66 8.10
CA ILE A 7 5.11 -12.39 9.18
C ILE A 7 5.38 -10.89 9.38
N HIS A 8 5.48 -10.11 8.30
CA HIS A 8 5.66 -8.66 8.39
C HIS A 8 4.51 -7.99 9.18
N ASN A 9 3.27 -8.48 9.03
CA ASN A 9 2.13 -7.97 9.79
C ASN A 9 2.12 -8.45 11.25
N VAL A 10 2.67 -9.64 11.53
CA VAL A 10 2.91 -10.08 12.93
C VAL A 10 3.93 -9.14 13.59
N GLN A 11 5.03 -8.82 12.91
CA GLN A 11 6.04 -7.89 13.40
C GLN A 11 5.46 -6.49 13.62
N ASN A 12 4.69 -5.95 12.67
CA ASN A 12 4.02 -4.65 12.80
C ASN A 12 3.08 -4.61 14.01
N ALA A 13 2.28 -5.67 14.23
CA ALA A 13 1.40 -5.78 15.38
C ALA A 13 2.19 -5.83 16.70
N MET A 14 3.31 -6.55 16.74
CA MET A 14 4.19 -6.60 17.92
C MET A 14 4.82 -5.23 18.22
N PHE A 15 5.31 -4.52 17.19
CA PHE A 15 5.87 -3.18 17.37
C PHE A 15 4.80 -2.19 17.85
N ALA A 16 3.61 -2.19 17.25
CA ALA A 16 2.51 -1.34 17.68
C ALA A 16 2.10 -1.62 19.13
N ALA A 17 2.02 -2.90 19.52
CA ALA A 17 1.70 -3.29 20.89
C ALA A 17 2.77 -2.83 21.89
N ALA A 18 4.06 -3.00 21.54
CA ALA A 18 5.18 -2.58 22.38
C ALA A 18 5.21 -1.05 22.57
N MET A 19 5.00 -0.30 21.48
CA MET A 19 4.92 1.17 21.54
C MET A 19 3.73 1.64 22.38
N ALA A 20 2.54 1.09 22.16
CA ALA A 20 1.35 1.45 22.93
C ALA A 20 1.55 1.15 24.43
N TRP A 21 2.14 0.00 24.76
CA TRP A 21 2.45 -0.35 26.14
C TRP A 21 3.46 0.62 26.76
N ALA A 22 4.54 0.96 26.04
CA ALA A 22 5.54 1.93 26.50
C ALA A 22 4.96 3.34 26.71
N MET A 23 3.89 3.68 25.98
CA MET A 23 3.13 4.94 26.13
C MET A 23 2.07 4.88 27.25
N GLY A 24 2.00 3.80 28.03
CA GLY A 24 1.09 3.65 29.16
C GLY A 24 -0.34 3.22 28.79
N VAL A 25 -0.58 2.76 27.56
CA VAL A 25 -1.88 2.20 27.17
C VAL A 25 -2.11 0.87 27.90
N LYS A 26 -3.33 0.67 28.43
CA LYS A 26 -3.67 -0.55 29.17
C LYS A 26 -3.62 -1.77 28.26
N LEU A 27 -3.19 -2.91 28.81
CA LEU A 27 -3.12 -4.17 28.07
C LEU A 27 -4.47 -4.61 27.48
N ASP A 28 -5.58 -4.31 28.16
CA ASP A 28 -6.92 -4.64 27.66
C ASP A 28 -7.29 -3.82 26.41
N ASP A 29 -6.91 -2.55 26.36
CA ASP A 29 -7.13 -1.67 25.21
C ASP A 29 -6.25 -2.09 24.02
N ILE A 30 -4.98 -2.46 24.28
CA ILE A 30 -4.08 -3.01 23.24
C ILE A 30 -4.64 -4.31 22.67
N ARG A 31 -5.07 -5.23 23.55
CA ARG A 31 -5.69 -6.50 23.13
C ARG A 31 -6.94 -6.24 22.31
N HIS A 32 -7.79 -5.30 22.74
CA HIS A 32 -9.00 -4.95 22.02
C HIS A 32 -8.67 -4.43 20.62
N GLY A 33 -7.76 -3.45 20.51
CA GLY A 33 -7.33 -2.89 19.22
C GLY A 33 -6.76 -3.95 18.27
N LEU A 34 -5.91 -4.86 18.76
CA LEU A 34 -5.37 -5.95 17.94
C LEU A 34 -6.42 -6.97 17.48
N ARG A 35 -7.51 -7.14 18.23
CA ARG A 35 -8.60 -8.07 17.87
C ARG A 35 -9.61 -7.46 16.91
N THR A 36 -9.79 -6.15 16.96
CA THR A 36 -10.80 -5.44 16.15
C THR A 36 -10.21 -4.75 14.92
N PHE A 37 -8.90 -4.55 14.87
CA PHE A 37 -8.21 -4.04 13.69
C PHE A 37 -8.41 -5.01 12.51
N ASP A 38 -8.86 -4.47 11.39
CA ASP A 38 -9.02 -5.18 10.15
C ASP A 38 -8.22 -4.49 9.04
N ASN A 39 -7.55 -5.27 8.19
CA ASN A 39 -6.85 -4.75 7.02
C ASN A 39 -7.81 -4.53 5.85
N SER A 40 -9.04 -4.09 6.13
CA SER A 40 -9.99 -3.67 5.10
C SER A 40 -9.44 -2.49 4.32
N PHE A 41 -9.90 -2.35 3.07
CA PHE A 41 -9.55 -1.20 2.25
C PHE A 41 -9.96 0.13 2.91
N PHE A 42 -11.04 0.15 3.70
CA PHE A 42 -11.53 1.37 4.36
C PHE A 42 -10.70 1.78 5.58
N GLN A 43 -10.12 0.82 6.30
CA GLN A 43 -9.27 1.12 7.47
C GLN A 43 -7.80 1.33 7.09
N ALA A 44 -7.28 0.55 6.14
CA ALA A 44 -5.88 0.59 5.73
C ALA A 44 -5.72 0.38 4.22
N PRO A 45 -6.06 1.38 3.38
CA PRO A 45 -5.94 1.27 1.92
C PRO A 45 -4.51 0.95 1.48
N GLY A 46 -4.36 -0.03 0.60
CA GLY A 46 -3.07 -0.50 0.06
C GLY A 46 -2.19 -1.24 1.06
N ARG A 47 -2.74 -1.74 2.18
CA ARG A 47 -2.00 -2.52 3.18
C ARG A 47 -2.48 -3.96 3.19
N MET A 48 -1.98 -4.74 2.24
CA MET A 48 -2.32 -6.14 2.03
C MET A 48 -3.84 -6.36 2.01
N ASN A 49 -4.61 -5.49 1.33
CA ASN A 49 -6.06 -5.64 1.28
C ASN A 49 -6.39 -6.88 0.42
N VAL A 50 -7.22 -7.78 0.95
CA VAL A 50 -7.56 -9.05 0.27
C VAL A 50 -8.99 -8.97 -0.26
N TYR A 51 -9.19 -9.43 -1.50
CA TYR A 51 -10.49 -9.67 -2.10
C TYR A 51 -10.57 -11.11 -2.58
N ASP A 52 -11.62 -11.84 -2.21
CA ASP A 52 -11.70 -13.30 -2.39
C ASP A 52 -13.08 -13.77 -2.88
N GLU A 53 -13.79 -12.91 -3.62
CA GLU A 53 -15.15 -13.19 -4.13
C GLU A 53 -15.16 -13.59 -5.63
N LEU A 54 -14.00 -13.68 -6.28
CA LEU A 54 -13.87 -13.90 -7.74
C LEU A 54 -13.56 -15.34 -8.13
N GLY A 55 -13.70 -16.31 -7.22
CA GLY A 55 -13.21 -17.68 -7.41
C GLY A 55 -11.69 -17.82 -7.26
N PHE A 56 -10.95 -16.72 -7.40
CA PHE A 56 -9.53 -16.57 -7.10
C PHE A 56 -9.29 -15.42 -6.12
N LYS A 57 -8.09 -15.42 -5.52
CA LYS A 57 -7.73 -14.44 -4.50
C LYS A 57 -6.97 -13.27 -5.13
N VAL A 58 -7.34 -12.04 -4.77
CA VAL A 58 -6.61 -10.82 -5.13
C VAL A 58 -6.05 -10.18 -3.86
N ILE A 59 -4.78 -9.80 -3.89
CA ILE A 59 -4.13 -9.02 -2.83
C ILE A 59 -3.68 -7.69 -3.44
N LEU A 60 -4.14 -6.57 -2.89
CA LEU A 60 -3.73 -5.22 -3.26
C LEU A 60 -2.80 -4.64 -2.18
N ASP A 61 -1.62 -4.20 -2.59
CA ASP A 61 -0.62 -3.59 -1.71
C ASP A 61 0.06 -2.38 -2.37
N TYR A 62 0.49 -1.41 -1.58
CA TYR A 62 1.21 -0.20 -2.02
C TYR A 62 2.75 -0.36 -1.99
N GLY A 63 3.24 -1.53 -1.56
CA GLY A 63 4.65 -1.83 -1.43
C GLY A 63 5.40 -1.61 -2.74
N HIS A 64 6.43 -0.77 -2.70
CA HIS A 64 7.17 -0.34 -3.89
C HIS A 64 8.68 -0.30 -3.67
N ASN A 65 9.16 -1.03 -2.66
CA ASN A 65 10.57 -1.17 -2.35
C ASN A 65 10.97 -2.65 -2.24
N PRO A 66 12.24 -3.02 -2.46
CA PRO A 66 12.66 -4.42 -2.48
C PRO A 66 12.25 -5.24 -1.25
N HIS A 67 12.27 -4.64 -0.05
CA HIS A 67 11.87 -5.33 1.18
C HIS A 67 10.37 -5.61 1.23
N ALA A 68 9.53 -4.68 0.75
CA ALA A 68 8.09 -4.89 0.66
C ALA A 68 7.76 -6.00 -0.33
N ILE A 69 8.41 -6.01 -1.50
CA ILE A 69 8.24 -7.08 -2.51
C ILE A 69 8.63 -8.44 -1.91
N GLU A 70 9.79 -8.52 -1.26
CA GLU A 70 10.26 -9.74 -0.60
C GLU A 70 9.30 -10.24 0.49
N ALA A 71 8.77 -9.33 1.32
CA ALA A 71 7.79 -9.69 2.35
C ALA A 71 6.49 -10.25 1.76
N MET A 72 6.05 -9.73 0.61
CA MET A 72 4.87 -10.22 -0.10
C MET A 72 5.14 -11.53 -0.85
N CYS A 73 6.32 -11.72 -1.44
CA CYS A 73 6.75 -12.99 -2.03
C CYS A 73 6.73 -14.12 -0.99
N ASN A 74 7.34 -13.89 0.17
CA ASN A 74 7.33 -14.84 1.28
C ASN A 74 5.90 -15.19 1.76
N LEU A 75 4.96 -14.24 1.71
CA LEU A 75 3.56 -14.49 2.02
C LEU A 75 2.91 -15.38 0.94
N VAL A 76 3.10 -15.04 -0.34
CA VAL A 76 2.58 -15.77 -1.49
C VAL A 76 3.03 -17.24 -1.46
N ASP A 77 4.31 -17.49 -1.18
CA ASP A 77 4.85 -18.85 -1.07
C ASP A 77 4.15 -19.64 0.04
N ARG A 78 4.04 -19.06 1.24
CA ARG A 78 3.36 -19.69 2.39
C ARG A 78 1.88 -19.95 2.18
N LEU A 79 1.20 -19.09 1.41
CA LEU A 79 -0.22 -19.30 1.07
C LEU A 79 -0.40 -20.51 0.17
N SER A 80 0.62 -20.87 -0.61
CA SER A 80 0.57 -21.95 -1.58
C SER A 80 0.99 -23.30 -1.01
N ASP A 81 1.81 -23.31 0.05
CA ASP A 81 2.31 -24.55 0.67
C ASP A 81 1.22 -25.35 1.42
N GLY A 82 0.09 -24.72 1.77
CA GLY A 82 -0.94 -25.31 2.62
C GLY A 82 -2.09 -26.04 1.90
N THR A 83 -2.21 -25.90 0.57
CA THR A 83 -3.43 -26.32 -0.16
C THR A 83 -3.24 -27.61 -0.98
N GLY A 84 -2.01 -28.11 -1.14
CA GLY A 84 -1.72 -29.33 -1.92
C GLY A 84 -1.96 -29.20 -3.43
N MET A 85 -2.40 -28.03 -3.90
CA MET A 85 -2.72 -27.73 -5.29
C MET A 85 -1.86 -26.55 -5.74
N ARG A 86 -1.01 -26.76 -6.75
CA ARG A 86 -0.21 -25.67 -7.33
C ARG A 86 -1.16 -24.80 -8.16
N THR A 87 -1.62 -23.70 -7.60
CA THR A 87 -2.44 -22.70 -8.31
C THR A 87 -1.53 -21.66 -8.97
N LYS A 88 -1.98 -21.07 -10.08
CA LYS A 88 -1.18 -20.10 -10.82
C LYS A 88 -1.09 -18.81 -10.02
N ARG A 89 0.10 -18.24 -9.96
CA ARG A 89 0.38 -17.00 -9.24
C ARG A 89 0.71 -15.90 -10.25
N VAL A 90 -0.05 -14.82 -10.22
CA VAL A 90 0.11 -13.67 -11.11
C VAL A 90 0.53 -12.45 -10.29
N VAL A 91 1.47 -11.65 -10.80
CA VAL A 91 1.86 -10.39 -10.17
C VAL A 91 1.79 -9.22 -11.14
N LEU A 92 1.21 -8.12 -10.67
CA LEU A 92 1.34 -6.79 -11.23
C LEU A 92 2.46 -6.05 -10.49
N LEU A 93 3.56 -5.77 -11.19
CA LEU A 93 4.77 -5.20 -10.62
C LEU A 93 5.01 -3.78 -11.14
N THR A 94 5.36 -2.88 -10.24
CA THR A 94 5.72 -1.48 -10.55
C THR A 94 6.87 -1.01 -9.67
N ALA A 95 7.45 0.14 -10.00
CA ALA A 95 8.33 0.90 -9.14
C ALA A 95 8.18 2.42 -9.43
N PRO A 96 8.28 3.30 -8.42
CA PRO A 96 8.25 4.74 -8.64
C PRO A 96 9.40 5.18 -9.54
N GLY A 97 9.13 6.08 -10.49
CA GLY A 97 10.14 6.49 -11.49
C GLY A 97 11.34 7.27 -10.93
N ASP A 98 11.22 7.82 -9.73
CA ASP A 98 12.32 8.46 -8.98
C ASP A 98 13.20 7.47 -8.22
N ARG A 99 12.90 6.17 -8.26
CA ARG A 99 13.77 5.13 -7.70
C ARG A 99 15.07 5.00 -8.48
N ARG A 100 16.12 4.62 -7.75
CA ARG A 100 17.41 4.28 -8.34
C ARG A 100 17.25 3.00 -9.16
N ASP A 101 18.02 2.91 -10.24
CA ASP A 101 17.97 1.76 -11.14
C ASP A 101 18.21 0.44 -10.39
N GLU A 102 19.18 0.42 -9.48
CA GLU A 102 19.48 -0.76 -8.65
C GLU A 102 18.29 -1.22 -7.78
N ASP A 103 17.42 -0.30 -7.35
CA ASP A 103 16.24 -0.65 -6.56
C ASP A 103 15.16 -1.28 -7.46
N ILE A 104 14.97 -0.76 -8.67
CA ILE A 104 14.04 -1.29 -9.68
C ILE A 104 14.46 -2.71 -10.08
N LEU A 105 15.75 -2.92 -10.36
CA LEU A 105 16.30 -4.23 -10.70
C LEU A 105 16.15 -5.21 -9.53
N ARG A 106 16.39 -4.78 -8.28
CA ARG A 106 16.18 -5.61 -7.09
C ARG A 106 14.71 -5.97 -6.88
N ILE A 107 13.78 -5.06 -7.13
CA ILE A 107 12.33 -5.34 -7.08
C ILE A 107 11.98 -6.51 -8.00
N ALA A 108 12.40 -6.45 -9.26
CA ALA A 108 12.19 -7.52 -10.23
C ALA A 108 12.85 -8.84 -9.80
N ALA A 109 14.13 -8.80 -9.40
CA ALA A 109 14.87 -9.98 -8.98
C ALA A 109 14.24 -10.70 -7.78
N ARG A 110 13.67 -9.96 -6.81
CA ARG A 110 12.98 -10.55 -5.66
C ARG A 110 11.67 -11.24 -6.03
N ALA A 111 10.96 -10.74 -7.04
CA ALA A 111 9.71 -11.33 -7.50
C ALA A 111 9.90 -12.60 -8.34
N ALA A 112 11.04 -12.74 -9.03
CA ALA A 112 11.27 -13.71 -10.11
C ALA A 112 10.92 -15.18 -9.79
N CYS A 113 11.10 -15.63 -8.53
CA CYS A 113 10.89 -17.03 -8.16
C CYS A 113 9.49 -17.34 -7.61
N SER A 114 8.66 -16.33 -7.35
CA SER A 114 7.43 -16.51 -6.57
C SER A 114 6.16 -16.58 -7.41
N PHE A 115 6.24 -16.23 -8.70
CA PHE A 115 5.09 -16.08 -9.60
C PHE A 115 5.28 -16.82 -10.93
N ASP A 116 4.16 -17.17 -11.58
CA ASP A 116 4.13 -17.85 -12.87
C ASP A 116 3.84 -16.88 -14.04
N LEU A 117 3.27 -15.70 -13.76
CA LEU A 117 2.97 -14.67 -14.74
C LEU A 117 3.26 -13.28 -14.16
N PHE A 118 3.98 -12.47 -14.92
CA PHE A 118 4.42 -11.13 -14.53
C PHE A 118 3.83 -10.09 -15.47
N ILE A 119 3.24 -9.04 -14.92
CA ILE A 119 2.74 -7.89 -15.66
C ILE A 119 3.49 -6.67 -15.11
N CYS A 120 4.44 -6.16 -15.90
CA CYS A 120 5.22 -4.97 -15.58
C CYS A 120 4.44 -3.73 -16.05
N LYS A 121 4.02 -2.90 -15.09
CA LYS A 121 3.34 -1.62 -15.32
C LYS A 121 4.20 -0.45 -14.89
N GLU A 122 3.66 0.76 -15.06
CA GLU A 122 4.21 1.97 -14.45
C GLU A 122 3.20 2.62 -13.49
N ASP A 123 3.68 3.61 -12.74
CA ASP A 123 2.83 4.49 -11.94
C ASP A 123 2.29 5.63 -12.80
N ASP A 124 1.16 6.22 -12.42
CA ASP A 124 0.53 7.31 -13.19
C ASP A 124 1.42 8.55 -13.27
N ASP A 125 2.32 8.74 -12.31
CA ASP A 125 3.36 9.74 -12.33
C ASP A 125 4.72 9.08 -12.57
N ALA A 126 5.35 9.39 -13.70
CA ALA A 126 6.67 8.87 -14.04
C ALA A 126 7.81 9.55 -13.25
N ARG A 127 7.52 10.62 -12.48
CA ARG A 127 8.48 11.31 -11.61
C ARG A 127 9.78 11.71 -12.33
N GLY A 128 9.63 12.19 -13.56
CA GLY A 128 10.73 12.66 -14.41
C GLY A 128 11.47 11.56 -15.17
N ARG A 129 11.10 10.28 -14.99
CA ARG A 129 11.64 9.17 -15.79
C ARG A 129 10.87 8.99 -17.11
N GLU A 130 11.53 8.44 -18.12
CA GLU A 130 10.91 8.17 -19.42
C GLU A 130 9.80 7.11 -19.28
N ARG A 131 8.64 7.34 -19.91
CA ARG A 131 7.54 6.38 -19.96
C ARG A 131 7.95 5.08 -20.66
N GLY A 132 7.53 3.97 -20.09
CA GLY A 132 7.88 2.61 -20.52
C GLY A 132 9.25 2.12 -20.03
N SER A 133 10.13 3.01 -19.54
CA SER A 133 11.48 2.62 -19.12
C SER A 133 11.46 1.75 -17.86
N VAL A 134 10.60 2.05 -16.89
CA VAL A 134 10.52 1.32 -15.63
C VAL A 134 10.02 -0.10 -15.88
N ALA A 135 8.94 -0.24 -16.65
CA ALA A 135 8.38 -1.54 -17.01
C ALA A 135 9.38 -2.38 -17.83
N LYS A 136 10.12 -1.75 -18.76
CA LYS A 136 11.16 -2.42 -19.54
C LYS A 136 12.33 -2.88 -18.67
N MET A 137 12.83 -2.05 -17.77
CA MET A 137 13.90 -2.42 -16.84
C MET A 137 13.50 -3.61 -15.96
N MET A 138 12.27 -3.63 -15.45
CA MET A 138 11.77 -4.78 -14.69
C MET A 138 11.68 -6.04 -15.55
N ARG A 139 11.18 -5.94 -16.78
CA ARG A 139 11.16 -7.09 -17.71
C ARG A 139 12.55 -7.64 -17.94
N ASP A 140 13.52 -6.78 -18.23
CA ASP A 140 14.88 -7.21 -18.54
C ASP A 140 15.54 -7.87 -17.32
N ALA A 141 15.33 -7.33 -16.12
CA ALA A 141 15.79 -7.93 -14.87
C ALA A 141 15.13 -9.28 -14.55
N LEU A 142 13.83 -9.44 -14.86
CA LEU A 142 13.13 -10.72 -14.71
C LEU A 142 13.71 -11.78 -15.66
N VAL A 143 13.99 -11.41 -16.90
CA VAL A 143 14.62 -12.31 -17.88
C VAL A 143 16.02 -12.71 -17.43
N GLU A 144 16.82 -11.76 -16.94
CA GLU A 144 18.16 -12.03 -16.39
C GLU A 144 18.11 -12.96 -15.16
N ALA A 145 17.05 -12.84 -14.35
CA ALA A 145 16.78 -13.73 -13.22
C ALA A 145 16.23 -15.12 -13.62
N GLY A 146 16.08 -15.39 -14.93
CA GLY A 146 15.68 -16.70 -15.46
C GLY A 146 14.18 -16.87 -15.72
N VAL A 147 13.37 -15.81 -15.60
CA VAL A 147 11.96 -15.86 -15.97
C VAL A 147 11.82 -15.96 -17.49
N GLN A 148 10.97 -16.87 -17.96
CA GLN A 148 10.72 -17.04 -19.39
C GLN A 148 10.09 -15.78 -19.98
N PRO A 149 10.61 -15.23 -21.10
CA PRO A 149 10.03 -14.01 -21.71
C PRO A 149 8.54 -14.12 -22.02
N ALA A 150 8.05 -15.32 -22.35
CA ALA A 150 6.63 -15.57 -22.60
C ALA A 150 5.72 -15.44 -21.37
N ALA A 151 6.30 -15.43 -20.16
CA ALA A 151 5.60 -15.24 -18.89
C ALA A 151 5.60 -13.77 -18.43
N ILE A 152 6.14 -12.84 -19.22
CA ILE A 152 6.27 -11.43 -18.85
C ILE A 152 5.55 -10.55 -19.86
N HIS A 153 4.62 -9.73 -19.38
CA HIS A 153 3.92 -8.73 -20.16
C HIS A 153 4.34 -7.33 -19.74
N ILE A 154 4.58 -6.44 -20.70
CA ILE A 154 4.77 -5.00 -20.45
C ILE A 154 3.44 -4.33 -20.80
N VAL A 155 2.76 -3.79 -19.79
CA VAL A 155 1.50 -3.06 -19.93
C VAL A 155 1.62 -1.80 -19.06
N PRO A 156 2.12 -0.68 -19.61
CA PRO A 156 2.44 0.50 -18.80
C PRO A 156 1.24 1.12 -18.09
N ASP A 157 0.05 1.08 -18.71
CA ASP A 157 -1.18 1.60 -18.12
C ASP A 157 -1.69 0.69 -16.99
N GLU A 158 -1.96 1.26 -15.81
CA GLU A 158 -2.35 0.49 -14.64
C GLU A 158 -3.72 -0.19 -14.78
N VAL A 159 -4.67 0.46 -15.47
CA VAL A 159 -6.03 -0.08 -15.64
C VAL A 159 -5.99 -1.28 -16.58
N GLU A 160 -5.29 -1.14 -17.71
CA GLU A 160 -5.09 -2.23 -18.67
C GLU A 160 -4.27 -3.39 -18.07
N ALA A 161 -3.22 -3.08 -17.30
CA ALA A 161 -2.42 -4.09 -16.62
C ALA A 161 -3.26 -4.90 -15.63
N LEU A 162 -4.10 -4.22 -14.83
CA LEU A 162 -4.93 -4.85 -13.82
C LEU A 162 -6.02 -5.71 -14.46
N ASP A 163 -6.61 -5.21 -15.54
CA ASP A 163 -7.57 -5.96 -16.34
C ASP A 163 -6.96 -7.24 -16.94
N LEU A 164 -5.75 -7.16 -17.49
CA LEU A 164 -5.02 -8.34 -17.95
C LEU A 164 -4.74 -9.32 -16.80
N GLY A 165 -4.34 -8.82 -15.63
CA GLY A 165 -4.11 -9.63 -14.44
C GLY A 165 -5.36 -10.39 -13.98
N LEU A 166 -6.50 -9.70 -13.90
CA LEU A 166 -7.79 -10.28 -13.52
C LEU A 166 -8.25 -11.33 -14.52
N ARG A 167 -8.18 -11.06 -15.83
CA ARG A 167 -8.54 -12.03 -16.89
C ARG A 167 -7.60 -13.23 -16.97
N SER A 168 -6.38 -13.10 -16.44
CA SER A 168 -5.38 -14.17 -16.48
C SER A 168 -5.55 -15.21 -15.39
N CYS A 169 -6.42 -14.96 -14.40
CA CYS A 169 -6.67 -15.84 -13.26
C CYS A 169 -7.87 -16.76 -13.51
N ARG A 170 -7.80 -17.96 -12.93
CA ARG A 170 -8.86 -18.98 -12.87
C ARG A 170 -9.12 -19.34 -11.41
N ASP A 171 -10.18 -20.10 -11.16
CA ASP A 171 -10.53 -20.55 -9.81
C ASP A 171 -9.33 -21.14 -9.05
N GLY A 172 -9.10 -20.63 -7.84
CA GLY A 172 -7.99 -21.00 -6.97
C GLY A 172 -6.69 -20.23 -7.20
N ASP A 173 -6.55 -19.48 -8.29
CA ASP A 173 -5.35 -18.67 -8.56
C ASP A 173 -5.17 -17.54 -7.54
N LEU A 174 -3.98 -16.92 -7.59
CA LEU A 174 -3.65 -15.76 -6.78
C LEU A 174 -3.14 -14.63 -7.67
N LEU A 175 -3.72 -13.43 -7.50
CA LEU A 175 -3.25 -12.19 -8.10
C LEU A 175 -2.71 -11.25 -7.02
N LEU A 176 -1.43 -10.91 -7.10
CA LEU A 176 -0.83 -9.84 -6.30
C LEU A 176 -0.72 -8.56 -7.13
N VAL A 177 -1.23 -7.46 -6.62
CA VAL A 177 -1.23 -6.16 -7.28
C VAL A 177 -0.44 -5.15 -6.44
N PHE A 178 0.68 -4.68 -6.97
CA PHE A 178 1.34 -3.49 -6.46
C PHE A 178 0.74 -2.26 -7.15
N GLY A 179 -0.24 -1.63 -6.48
CA GLY A 179 -1.05 -0.54 -7.04
C GLY A 179 -0.55 0.85 -6.66
N ASP A 180 -0.59 1.77 -7.61
CA ASP A 180 -0.34 3.20 -7.41
C ASP A 180 -1.63 3.91 -7.01
N GLN A 181 -2.65 3.88 -7.88
CA GLN A 181 -3.96 4.47 -7.57
C GLN A 181 -4.87 3.46 -6.86
N LEU A 182 -4.65 3.33 -5.56
CA LEU A 182 -5.30 2.33 -4.69
C LEU A 182 -6.83 2.30 -4.83
N THR A 183 -7.50 3.45 -4.84
CA THR A 183 -8.96 3.52 -4.97
C THR A 183 -9.44 3.05 -6.35
N ARG A 184 -8.70 3.35 -7.41
CA ARG A 184 -9.03 2.92 -8.77
C ARG A 184 -8.83 1.41 -8.91
N CYS A 185 -7.68 0.91 -8.47
CA CYS A 185 -7.39 -0.52 -8.43
C CYS A 185 -8.46 -1.28 -7.65
N TRP A 186 -8.78 -0.82 -6.44
CA TRP A 186 -9.78 -1.49 -5.60
C TRP A 186 -11.16 -1.53 -6.24
N LYS A 187 -11.63 -0.42 -6.82
CA LYS A 187 -12.91 -0.39 -7.57
C LYS A 187 -12.91 -1.40 -8.71
N GLN A 188 -11.85 -1.42 -9.52
CA GLN A 188 -11.74 -2.34 -10.64
C GLN A 188 -11.76 -3.80 -10.18
N ILE A 189 -11.12 -4.12 -9.05
CA ILE A 189 -11.13 -5.47 -8.45
C ILE A 189 -12.55 -5.86 -8.00
N ILE A 190 -13.24 -5.03 -7.20
CA ILE A 190 -14.54 -5.42 -6.60
C ILE A 190 -15.71 -5.41 -7.60
N TYR A 191 -15.57 -4.68 -8.71
CA TYR A 191 -16.57 -4.66 -9.78
C TYR A 191 -16.24 -5.61 -10.94
N TYR A 192 -15.11 -6.32 -10.88
CA TYR A 192 -14.73 -7.29 -11.91
C TYR A 192 -15.79 -8.38 -12.08
N GLY A 193 -16.16 -8.65 -13.34
CA GLY A 193 -17.14 -9.69 -13.69
C GLY A 193 -18.60 -9.34 -13.40
N ARG A 194 -18.89 -8.18 -12.79
CA ARG A 194 -20.25 -7.66 -12.67
C ARG A 194 -20.58 -6.93 -13.98
N GLU A 195 -21.61 -7.38 -14.69
CA GLU A 195 -22.14 -6.61 -15.82
C GLU A 195 -22.43 -5.18 -15.34
N HIS A 196 -21.89 -4.19 -16.02
CA HIS A 196 -22.16 -2.78 -15.75
C HIS A 196 -23.62 -2.46 -16.12
N ASP A 197 -24.55 -2.87 -15.26
CA ASP A 197 -25.92 -2.37 -15.30
C ASP A 197 -25.91 -0.97 -14.69
N GLY A 198 -25.50 0.00 -15.50
CA GLY A 198 -25.43 1.41 -15.12
C GLY A 198 -24.11 2.03 -15.50
N ALA A 199 -24.19 3.02 -16.39
CA ALA A 199 -23.14 3.97 -16.65
C ALA A 199 -22.46 4.38 -15.33
N VAL A 200 -21.14 4.36 -15.31
CA VAL A 200 -20.36 5.02 -14.26
C VAL A 200 -20.82 6.47 -14.26
N GLN A 201 -21.69 6.83 -13.32
CA GLN A 201 -21.87 8.23 -12.99
C GLN A 201 -20.54 8.63 -12.38
N VAL A 202 -19.75 9.33 -13.19
CA VAL A 202 -18.69 10.19 -12.71
C VAL A 202 -19.38 11.07 -11.67
N ILE A 203 -19.17 10.76 -10.40
CA ILE A 203 -19.43 11.73 -9.34
C ILE A 203 -18.41 12.81 -9.65
N GLU A 204 -18.83 13.87 -10.32
CA GLU A 204 -18.04 15.08 -10.47
C GLU A 204 -17.57 15.42 -9.06
N GLN A 205 -16.25 15.37 -8.85
CA GLN A 205 -15.69 15.97 -7.64
C GLN A 205 -16.19 17.41 -7.67
N PRO A 206 -16.86 17.91 -6.62
CA PRO A 206 -17.23 19.31 -6.57
C PRO A 206 -15.94 20.10 -6.81
N ALA A 207 -15.97 20.97 -7.83
CA ALA A 207 -14.82 21.78 -8.19
C ALA A 207 -14.19 22.32 -6.92
N TRP A 208 -12.89 22.07 -6.74
CA TRP A 208 -12.15 22.55 -5.58
C TRP A 208 -12.45 24.04 -5.43
N ARG A 209 -13.19 24.38 -4.37
CA ARG A 209 -13.37 25.76 -3.97
C ARG A 209 -12.14 26.11 -3.16
N PRO A 210 -11.38 27.15 -3.53
CA PRO A 210 -10.36 27.67 -2.64
C PRO A 210 -11.05 27.93 -1.29
N ALA A 211 -10.42 27.46 -0.21
CA ALA A 211 -10.84 27.87 1.12
C ALA A 211 -10.86 29.41 1.15
N PRO A 212 -11.86 30.04 1.80
CA PRO A 212 -11.76 31.46 2.07
C PRO A 212 -10.40 31.75 2.71
N PRO A 213 -9.75 32.88 2.39
CA PRO A 213 -8.46 33.22 2.97
C PRO A 213 -8.55 33.08 4.48
N ALA A 214 -7.53 32.46 5.07
CA ALA A 214 -7.44 32.35 6.51
C ALA A 214 -7.63 33.75 7.12
N PRO A 215 -8.40 33.90 8.21
CA PRO A 215 -8.50 35.18 8.89
C PRO A 215 -7.09 35.66 9.22
N GLU A 216 -6.85 36.96 9.08
CA GLU A 216 -5.55 37.53 9.41
C GLU A 216 -5.16 37.09 10.83
N PRO A 217 -3.90 36.69 11.05
CA PRO A 217 -3.46 36.24 12.35
C PRO A 217 -3.66 37.39 13.35
N VAL A 218 -4.61 37.20 14.26
CA VAL A 218 -4.84 38.15 15.36
C VAL A 218 -3.57 38.15 16.21
N PRO A 219 -2.90 39.30 16.41
CA PRO A 219 -1.74 39.36 17.28
C PRO A 219 -2.13 38.91 18.68
N VAL A 220 -1.57 37.79 19.13
CA VAL A 220 -1.74 37.33 20.52
C VAL A 220 -0.98 38.30 21.41
N GLN A 221 -1.70 39.22 22.05
CA GLN A 221 -1.13 40.09 23.08
C GLN A 221 -0.93 39.26 24.35
N LEU A 222 0.31 38.81 24.57
CA LEU A 222 0.70 38.19 25.83
C LEU A 222 0.96 39.28 26.88
N PRO A 223 0.47 39.12 28.13
CA PRO A 223 0.82 40.02 29.22
C PRO A 223 2.33 40.11 29.42
N GLN A 224 2.85 41.29 29.80
CA GLN A 224 4.27 41.44 30.13
C GLN A 224 4.65 40.46 31.26
N GLY A 225 5.72 39.69 31.05
CA GLY A 225 6.17 38.64 31.98
C GLY A 225 5.55 37.26 31.76
N ALA A 226 4.66 37.09 30.76
CA ALA A 226 4.05 35.79 30.47
C ALA A 226 4.98 34.80 29.79
N LEU A 227 6.15 35.22 29.28
CA LEU A 227 7.14 34.31 28.68
C LEU A 227 8.38 34.22 29.56
N VAL A 228 8.71 33.00 29.99
CA VAL A 228 9.95 32.68 30.70
C VAL A 228 10.84 31.93 29.74
N MET A 229 12.06 32.43 29.53
CA MET A 229 13.08 31.79 28.70
C MET A 229 14.23 31.36 29.61
N ASP A 230 14.44 30.04 29.69
CA ASP A 230 15.57 29.43 30.41
C ASP A 230 16.29 28.41 29.51
N GLU A 231 17.32 27.73 30.03
CA GLU A 231 18.12 26.74 29.28
C GLU A 231 17.29 25.56 28.72
N ARG A 232 16.02 25.41 29.12
CA ARG A 232 15.07 24.38 28.64
C ARG A 232 14.09 24.92 27.58
N GLY A 233 14.21 26.18 27.17
CA GLY A 233 13.40 26.82 26.13
C GLY A 233 12.45 27.90 26.65
N VAL A 234 11.47 28.28 25.82
CA VAL A 234 10.51 29.34 26.13
C VAL A 234 9.19 28.71 26.60
N ARG A 235 8.69 29.11 27.77
CA ARG A 235 7.42 28.65 28.34
C ARG A 235 6.53 29.81 28.80
N VAL A 236 5.22 29.58 28.81
CA VAL A 236 4.25 30.56 29.31
C VAL A 236 4.13 30.45 30.83
N ALA A 237 4.33 31.54 31.58
CA ALA A 237 4.14 31.58 33.03
C ALA A 237 2.64 31.50 33.39
N ARG A 238 2.27 30.61 34.32
CA ARG A 238 0.92 30.58 34.91
C ARG A 238 0.79 31.73 35.89
N ALA A 239 -0.31 32.49 35.83
CA ALA A 239 -0.62 33.51 36.83
C ALA A 239 -0.80 32.85 38.21
N PRO A 240 -0.36 33.49 39.31
CA PRO A 240 -0.64 32.99 40.65
C PRO A 240 -2.15 33.04 40.91
N GLU A 241 -2.72 31.95 41.43
CA GLU A 241 -4.11 31.96 41.87
C GLU A 241 -4.26 32.85 43.11
N PRO A 242 -5.34 33.63 43.24
CA PRO A 242 -5.61 34.38 44.46
C PRO A 242 -5.86 33.39 45.60
N ASN A 243 -5.14 33.56 46.71
CA ASN A 243 -5.47 32.89 47.97
C ASN A 243 -6.79 33.47 48.49
N ASP A 244 -7.82 32.64 48.59
CA ASP A 244 -8.92 32.81 49.55
C ASP A 244 -8.53 32.17 50.89
#